data_AF-A0AA51T161-F1
#
_entry.id   AF-A0AA51T161-F1
#
_cell.length_a   1.000
_cell.length_b   1.000
_cell.length_c   1.000
_cell.angle_alpha   90.00
_cell.angle_beta   90.00
_cell.angle_gamma   90.00
#
_symmetry.space_group_name_H-M   'P 1'
#
loop_
_entity.id
_entity.type
_entity.pdbx_description
1 polymer ?
#
loop_
_entity_poly.entity_id
_entity_poly.type
_entity_poly.pdbx_seq_one_letter_code
_entity_poly.pdbx_strand_id
1 'polypeptide(L)'
;MVNYNFLKRLLVVGEKSLLSRLSRFPEIGIESTQNLILMLKNAPVDIDKYNNFIRDKEKEGDEMNINFRHEVTSGAISSSLMDNMLALIEKCDDILDKMYYSSREINRFNKNYELNKDERNIVDFSYNKFISILNNNEEALGYVKNILNETDLSRMREDRKNIEKIEENVDEIKDSIIDYIYKNSNKISYLVFEHLNTLAHKLDDLLDDCEDISDLVFTIMLSVTS
;
A
#
# COMPACT_ATOMS: atom_id res chain seq x y z
N MET A 1 26.06 27.35 26.48
CA MET A 1 26.14 25.89 26.53
C MET A 1 24.75 25.36 26.20
N VAL A 2 24.51 24.86 24.98
CA VAL A 2 23.18 24.37 24.60
C VAL A 2 22.94 23.06 25.33
N ASN A 3 21.80 22.94 26.03
CA ASN A 3 21.49 21.77 26.83
C ASN A 3 21.23 20.58 25.90
N TYR A 4 22.11 19.58 25.93
CA TYR A 4 22.04 18.38 25.09
C TYR A 4 20.66 17.68 25.18
N ASN A 5 20.06 17.66 26.37
CA ASN A 5 18.73 17.06 26.59
C ASN A 5 17.60 17.86 25.92
N PHE A 6 17.78 19.17 25.74
CA PHE A 6 16.83 20.02 25.04
C PHE A 6 16.89 19.80 23.51
N LEU A 7 18.09 19.63 22.96
CA LEU A 7 18.28 19.29 21.54
C LEU A 7 17.75 17.89 21.22
N LYS A 8 18.04 16.88 22.06
CA LYS A 8 17.50 15.51 21.90
C LYS A 8 15.97 15.53 21.91
N ARG A 9 15.35 16.31 22.81
CA ARG A 9 13.89 16.43 22.88
C ARG A 9 13.28 17.13 21.66
N LEU A 10 13.93 18.16 21.11
CA LEU A 10 13.44 18.85 19.91
C LEU A 10 13.52 17.97 18.66
N LEU A 11 14.61 17.21 18.49
CA LEU A 11 14.76 16.24 17.40
C LEU A 11 13.63 15.21 17.47
N VAL A 12 13.47 14.54 18.63
CA VAL A 12 12.41 13.53 18.87
C VAL A 12 11.01 14.05 18.55
N VAL A 13 10.76 15.35 18.75
CA VAL A 13 9.47 15.99 18.42
C VAL A 13 9.31 16.18 16.91
N GLY A 14 10.38 16.54 16.20
CA GLY A 14 10.40 16.66 14.74
C GLY A 14 10.14 15.32 14.04
N GLU A 15 10.89 14.27 14.42
CA GLU A 15 10.70 12.92 13.85
C GLU A 15 9.28 12.39 14.08
N LYS A 16 8.76 12.50 15.30
CA LYS A 16 7.39 12.07 15.62
C LYS A 16 6.32 12.86 14.88
N SER A 17 6.54 14.17 14.73
CA SER A 17 5.61 15.01 13.97
C SER A 17 5.56 14.62 12.49
N LEU A 18 6.70 14.23 11.90
CA LEU A 18 6.75 13.76 10.52
C LEU A 18 6.03 12.41 10.39
N LEU A 19 6.33 11.44 11.26
CA LEU A 19 5.68 10.12 11.26
C LEU A 19 4.14 10.24 11.32
N SER A 20 3.61 11.07 12.22
CA SER A 20 2.17 11.27 12.33
C SER A 20 1.57 11.88 11.05
N ARG A 21 2.29 12.78 10.37
CA ARG A 21 1.83 13.35 9.09
C ARG A 21 1.88 12.36 7.94
N LEU A 22 2.82 11.41 7.95
CA LEU A 22 2.87 10.30 6.99
C LEU A 22 1.64 9.39 7.09
N SER A 23 0.91 9.40 8.22
CA SER A 23 -0.35 8.64 8.35
C SER A 23 -1.45 9.07 7.36
N ARG A 24 -1.25 10.18 6.64
CA ARG A 24 -2.12 10.57 5.52
C ARG A 24 -2.01 9.62 4.32
N PHE A 25 -0.86 9.02 4.05
CA PHE A 25 -0.70 8.03 2.98
C PHE A 25 -1.63 6.81 3.15
N PRO A 26 -1.61 6.08 4.29
CA PRO A 26 -2.53 4.96 4.47
C PRO A 26 -4.00 5.38 4.53
N GLU A 27 -4.35 6.60 4.95
CA GLU A 27 -5.73 7.11 4.82
C GLU A 27 -6.18 7.20 3.36
N ILE A 28 -5.34 7.77 2.50
CA ILE A 28 -5.59 7.84 1.05
C ILE A 28 -5.62 6.43 0.46
N GLY A 29 -4.74 5.54 0.93
CA GLY A 29 -4.71 4.13 0.53
C GLY A 29 -6.02 3.40 0.85
N ILE A 30 -6.63 3.64 2.02
CA ILE A 30 -7.93 3.08 2.41
C ILE A 30 -9.03 3.59 1.46
N GLU A 31 -9.10 4.90 1.21
CA GLU A 31 -10.06 5.48 0.26
C GLU A 31 -9.90 4.88 -1.15
N SER A 32 -8.66 4.68 -1.60
CA SER A 32 -8.33 4.13 -2.91
C SER A 32 -8.63 2.64 -3.01
N THR A 33 -8.40 1.88 -1.93
CA THR A 33 -8.75 0.45 -1.81
C THR A 33 -10.25 0.23 -2.04
N GLN A 34 -11.11 1.06 -1.43
CA GLN A 34 -12.55 0.98 -1.63
C GLN A 34 -12.95 1.23 -3.09
N ASN A 35 -12.26 2.16 -3.78
CA ASN A 35 -12.49 2.40 -5.21
C ASN A 35 -12.03 1.24 -6.08
N LEU A 36 -10.88 0.61 -5.78
CA LEU A 36 -10.43 -0.61 -6.47
C LEU A 36 -11.46 -1.74 -6.33
N ILE A 37 -11.99 -1.96 -5.12
CA ILE A 37 -13.05 -2.95 -4.88
C ILE A 37 -14.28 -2.64 -5.73
N LEU A 38 -14.68 -1.37 -5.84
CA LEU A 38 -15.81 -0.97 -6.69
C LEU A 38 -15.52 -1.22 -8.18
N MET A 39 -14.28 -1.03 -8.64
CA MET A 39 -13.90 -1.33 -10.02
C MET A 39 -13.99 -2.82 -10.33
N LEU A 40 -13.56 -3.68 -9.41
CA LEU A 40 -13.65 -5.14 -9.55
C LEU A 40 -15.10 -5.65 -9.51
N LYS A 41 -16.00 -4.97 -8.76
CA LYS A 41 -17.42 -5.33 -8.66
C LYS A 41 -18.32 -4.80 -9.79
N ASN A 42 -18.04 -3.61 -10.33
CA ASN A 42 -19.01 -2.82 -11.11
C ASN A 42 -18.63 -2.56 -12.59
N ALA A 43 -17.73 -3.34 -13.20
CA ALA A 43 -17.40 -3.16 -14.61
C ALA A 43 -18.66 -3.36 -15.49
N PRO A 44 -19.16 -2.37 -16.28
CA PRO A 44 -18.44 -1.27 -16.93
C PRO A 44 -19.00 0.17 -16.72
N VAL A 45 -19.97 0.44 -15.83
CA VAL A 45 -20.70 1.74 -15.87
C VAL A 45 -19.89 2.94 -15.38
N ASP A 46 -19.09 2.77 -14.31
CA ASP A 46 -18.40 3.89 -13.62
C ASP A 46 -16.87 3.71 -13.51
N ILE A 47 -16.29 2.78 -14.28
CA ILE A 47 -14.88 2.39 -14.11
C ILE A 47 -13.88 3.54 -14.30
N ASP A 48 -14.16 4.47 -15.24
CA ASP A 48 -13.33 5.66 -15.46
C ASP A 48 -13.40 6.64 -14.29
N LYS A 49 -14.55 6.75 -13.62
CA LYS A 49 -14.72 7.62 -12.45
C LYS A 49 -13.82 7.16 -11.31
N TYR A 50 -13.84 5.86 -11.00
CA TYR A 50 -13.01 5.28 -9.95
C TYR A 50 -11.52 5.36 -10.30
N ASN A 51 -11.14 5.08 -11.55
CA ASN A 51 -9.76 5.22 -12.00
C ASN A 51 -9.24 6.67 -11.92
N ASN A 52 -10.07 7.65 -12.29
CA ASN A 52 -9.69 9.07 -12.17
C ASN A 52 -9.56 9.50 -10.71
N PHE A 53 -10.43 9.01 -9.82
CA PHE A 53 -10.30 9.26 -8.38
C PHE A 53 -8.94 8.77 -7.87
N ILE A 54 -8.58 7.52 -8.14
CA ILE A 54 -7.30 6.94 -7.68
C ILE A 54 -6.11 7.69 -8.28
N ARG A 55 -6.17 8.10 -9.56
CA ARG A 55 -5.12 8.95 -10.16
C ARG A 55 -4.96 10.28 -9.42
N ASP A 56 -6.07 10.93 -9.09
CA ASP A 56 -5.99 12.24 -8.43
C ASP A 56 -5.48 12.09 -6.98
N LYS A 57 -5.67 10.91 -6.37
CA LYS A 57 -5.08 10.52 -5.08
C LYS A 57 -3.59 10.20 -5.14
N GLU A 58 -3.12 9.52 -6.18
CA GLU A 58 -1.68 9.30 -6.39
C GLU A 58 -0.94 10.63 -6.56
N LYS A 59 -1.50 11.58 -7.32
CA LYS A 59 -0.94 12.94 -7.40
C LYS A 59 -0.90 13.70 -6.07
N GLU A 60 -1.90 13.52 -5.22
CA GLU A 60 -1.89 14.06 -3.84
C GLU A 60 -0.71 13.45 -3.06
N GLY A 61 -0.46 12.15 -3.24
CA GLY A 61 0.69 11.40 -2.72
C GLY A 61 2.04 11.93 -3.19
N ASP A 62 2.23 12.08 -4.50
CA ASP A 62 3.44 12.63 -5.13
C ASP A 62 3.82 13.99 -4.52
N GLU A 63 2.85 14.90 -4.41
CA GLU A 63 3.05 16.22 -3.84
C GLU A 63 3.46 16.13 -2.36
N MET A 64 2.84 15.22 -1.60
CA MET A 64 3.23 14.94 -0.22
C MET A 64 4.65 14.38 -0.12
N ASN A 65 5.03 13.41 -0.96
CA ASN A 65 6.36 12.81 -1.01
C ASN A 65 7.43 13.89 -1.23
N ILE A 66 7.27 14.73 -2.25
CA ILE A 66 8.19 15.84 -2.56
C ILE A 66 8.35 16.77 -1.34
N ASN A 67 7.24 17.16 -0.72
CA ASN A 67 7.25 18.06 0.44
C ASN A 67 7.96 17.43 1.65
N PHE A 68 7.66 16.18 1.99
CA PHE A 68 8.29 15.50 3.12
C PHE A 68 9.78 15.26 2.89
N ARG A 69 10.19 14.86 1.68
CA ARG A 69 11.62 14.75 1.33
C ARG A 69 12.36 16.07 1.48
N HIS A 70 11.75 17.17 1.05
CA HIS A 70 12.34 18.50 1.23
C HIS A 70 12.49 18.83 2.73
N GLU A 71 11.49 18.55 3.55
CA GLU A 71 11.58 18.77 5.00
C GLU A 71 12.73 17.95 5.62
N VAL A 72 12.82 16.65 5.32
CA VAL A 72 13.88 15.77 5.80
C VAL A 72 15.27 16.29 5.41
N THR A 73 15.45 16.66 4.14
CA THR A 73 16.75 17.12 3.61
C THR A 73 17.13 18.55 4.04
N SER A 74 16.15 19.36 4.45
CA SER A 74 16.38 20.73 4.97
C SER A 74 16.89 20.78 6.41
N GLY A 75 17.08 19.61 7.05
CA GLY A 75 17.62 19.49 8.41
C GLY A 75 16.55 19.43 9.51
N ALA A 76 15.28 19.14 9.16
CA ALA A 76 14.22 18.90 10.14
C ALA A 76 14.40 17.60 10.93
N ILE A 77 15.22 16.67 10.42
CA ILE A 77 15.47 15.34 10.95
C ILE A 77 16.96 15.17 11.26
N SER A 78 17.29 14.40 12.30
CA SER A 78 18.68 13.99 12.56
C SER A 78 19.32 13.34 11.34
N SER A 79 20.55 13.73 11.00
CA SER A 79 21.31 13.16 9.88
C SER A 79 21.49 11.63 9.99
N SER A 80 21.48 11.08 11.20
CA SER A 80 21.57 9.63 11.44
C SER A 80 20.31 8.85 11.08
N LEU A 81 19.17 9.53 10.93
CA LEU A 81 17.87 8.93 10.59
C LEU A 81 17.38 9.31 9.20
N MET A 82 18.10 10.21 8.53
CA MET A 82 17.71 10.79 7.24
C MET A 82 17.42 9.71 6.20
N ASP A 83 18.33 8.75 6.02
CA ASP A 83 18.17 7.68 5.02
C ASP A 83 16.96 6.80 5.31
N ASN A 84 16.75 6.43 6.58
CA ASN A 84 15.58 5.64 7.00
C ASN A 84 14.26 6.41 6.80
N MET A 85 14.25 7.72 7.08
CA MET A 85 13.07 8.55 6.84
C MET A 85 12.77 8.71 5.36
N LEU A 86 13.79 8.90 4.52
CA LEU A 86 13.60 8.98 3.07
C LEU A 86 13.07 7.67 2.50
N ALA A 87 13.60 6.53 2.96
CA ALA A 87 13.11 5.21 2.57
C ALA A 87 11.65 5.00 3.03
N LEU A 88 11.30 5.43 4.24
CA LEU A 88 9.92 5.36 4.74
C LEU A 88 8.97 6.21 3.90
N ILE A 89 9.35 7.43 3.54
CA ILE A 89 8.52 8.30 2.70
C ILE A 89 8.28 7.64 1.34
N GLU A 90 9.33 7.10 0.72
CA GLU A 90 9.21 6.39 -0.57
C GLU A 90 8.24 5.22 -0.46
N LYS A 91 8.38 4.40 0.58
CA LYS A 91 7.52 3.24 0.81
C LYS A 91 6.06 3.60 1.06
N CYS A 92 5.79 4.72 1.74
CA CYS A 92 4.43 5.23 1.90
C CYS A 92 3.80 5.65 0.56
N ASP A 93 4.59 6.18 -0.36
CA ASP A 93 4.14 6.63 -1.69
C ASP A 93 3.96 5.45 -2.67
N ASP A 94 4.85 4.44 -2.59
CA ASP A 94 4.79 3.20 -3.39
C ASP A 94 3.40 2.53 -3.31
N ILE A 95 2.72 2.61 -2.16
CA ILE A 95 1.34 2.12 -1.98
C ILE A 95 0.39 2.78 -2.98
N LEU A 96 0.43 4.11 -3.10
CA LEU A 96 -0.47 4.87 -3.95
C LEU A 96 -0.15 4.65 -5.43
N ASP A 97 1.13 4.55 -5.77
CA ASP A 97 1.61 4.21 -7.12
C ASP A 97 1.10 2.84 -7.57
N LYS A 98 1.23 1.82 -6.72
CA LYS A 98 0.76 0.45 -6.99
C LYS A 98 -0.77 0.39 -7.10
N MET A 99 -1.50 1.16 -6.28
CA MET A 99 -2.95 1.29 -6.41
C MET A 99 -3.36 1.93 -7.74
N TYR A 100 -2.70 3.00 -8.16
CA TYR A 100 -2.98 3.65 -9.44
C TYR A 100 -2.60 2.76 -10.64
N TYR A 101 -1.48 2.04 -10.55
CA TYR A 101 -1.14 1.02 -11.52
C TYR A 101 -2.26 -0.02 -11.66
N SER A 102 -2.72 -0.56 -10.53
CA SER A 102 -3.77 -1.57 -10.48
C SER A 102 -5.09 -1.04 -11.05
N SER A 103 -5.47 0.20 -10.71
CA SER A 103 -6.69 0.83 -11.24
C SER A 103 -6.62 0.97 -12.76
N ARG A 104 -5.47 1.38 -13.30
CA ARG A 104 -5.27 1.53 -14.74
C ARG A 104 -5.37 0.20 -15.47
N GLU A 105 -4.81 -0.85 -14.89
CA GLU A 105 -4.83 -2.18 -15.50
C GLU A 105 -6.26 -2.76 -15.51
N ILE A 106 -6.99 -2.65 -14.39
CA ILE A 106 -8.42 -3.01 -14.32
C ILE A 106 -9.22 -2.19 -15.34
N ASN A 107 -9.00 -0.87 -15.42
CA ASN A 107 -9.71 0.00 -16.35
C ASN A 107 -9.43 -0.39 -17.82
N ARG A 108 -8.15 -0.58 -18.18
CA ARG A 108 -7.75 -0.93 -19.54
C ARG A 108 -8.32 -2.27 -19.95
N PHE A 109 -8.24 -3.28 -19.10
CA PHE A 109 -8.74 -4.62 -19.40
C PHE A 109 -10.26 -4.61 -19.63
N ASN A 110 -11.02 -4.04 -18.70
CA ASN A 110 -12.48 -4.04 -18.76
C ASN A 110 -13.05 -3.17 -19.91
N LYS A 111 -12.31 -2.17 -20.39
CA LYS A 111 -12.75 -1.33 -21.52
C LYS A 111 -12.41 -1.91 -22.89
N ASN A 112 -11.36 -2.72 -22.98
CA ASN A 112 -10.78 -3.09 -24.27
C ASN A 112 -10.79 -4.61 -24.53
N TYR A 113 -11.23 -5.42 -23.58
CA TYR A 113 -11.29 -6.87 -23.73
C TYR A 113 -12.69 -7.43 -23.50
N GLU A 114 -13.19 -8.17 -24.48
CA GLU A 114 -14.46 -8.90 -24.38
C GLU A 114 -14.20 -10.34 -23.96
N LEU A 115 -14.68 -10.70 -22.77
CA LEU A 115 -14.52 -12.04 -22.20
C LEU A 115 -15.49 -13.04 -22.85
N ASN A 116 -14.96 -14.20 -23.24
CA ASN A 116 -15.80 -15.37 -23.48
C ASN A 116 -16.35 -15.95 -22.16
N LYS A 117 -17.23 -16.95 -22.25
CA LYS A 117 -17.89 -17.52 -21.05
C LYS A 117 -16.91 -18.17 -20.07
N ASP A 118 -15.92 -18.90 -20.56
CA ASP A 118 -14.95 -19.59 -19.71
C ASP A 118 -13.99 -18.57 -19.06
N GLU A 119 -13.51 -17.60 -19.84
CA GLU A 119 -12.71 -16.49 -19.33
C GLU A 119 -13.45 -15.68 -18.26
N ARG A 120 -14.74 -15.39 -18.48
CA ARG A 120 -15.56 -14.68 -17.50
C ARG A 120 -15.61 -15.39 -16.16
N ASN A 121 -15.86 -16.71 -16.16
CA ASN A 121 -15.90 -17.47 -14.91
C ASN A 121 -14.54 -17.41 -14.16
N ILE A 122 -13.44 -17.41 -14.91
CA ILE A 122 -12.08 -17.38 -14.34
C ILE A 122 -11.75 -15.98 -13.80
N VAL A 123 -12.07 -14.94 -14.57
CA VAL A 123 -11.93 -13.55 -14.12
C VAL A 123 -12.79 -13.28 -12.90
N ASP A 124 -14.04 -13.72 -12.88
CA ASP A 124 -14.94 -13.53 -11.73
C ASP A 124 -14.41 -14.25 -10.47
N PHE A 125 -13.86 -15.46 -10.62
CA PHE A 125 -13.18 -16.15 -9.52
C PHE A 125 -12.00 -15.34 -8.98
N SER A 126 -11.09 -14.91 -9.87
CA SER A 126 -9.89 -14.16 -9.49
C SER A 126 -10.24 -12.78 -8.90
N TYR A 127 -11.21 -12.06 -9.47
CA TYR A 127 -11.65 -10.76 -8.97
C TYR A 127 -12.25 -10.86 -7.56
N ASN A 128 -13.01 -11.91 -7.26
CA ASN A 128 -13.49 -12.14 -5.90
C ASN A 128 -12.34 -12.36 -4.90
N LYS A 129 -11.27 -13.04 -5.32
CA LYS A 129 -10.07 -13.22 -4.50
C LYS A 129 -9.26 -11.93 -4.38
N PHE A 130 -9.14 -11.13 -5.43
CA PHE A 130 -8.53 -9.80 -5.37
C PHE A 130 -9.28 -8.86 -4.42
N ILE A 131 -10.61 -8.93 -4.37
CA ILE A 131 -11.40 -8.20 -3.37
C ILE A 131 -11.04 -8.66 -1.95
N SER A 132 -10.81 -9.97 -1.73
CA SER A 132 -10.31 -10.46 -0.44
C SER A 132 -8.93 -9.89 -0.10
N ILE A 133 -7.99 -9.85 -1.05
CA ILE A 133 -6.67 -9.21 -0.85
C ILE A 133 -6.84 -7.73 -0.49
N LEU A 134 -7.68 -7.00 -1.22
CA LEU A 134 -7.92 -5.58 -0.96
C LEU A 134 -8.55 -5.31 0.42
N ASN A 135 -9.46 -6.16 0.89
CA ASN A 135 -9.99 -6.01 2.25
C ASN A 135 -8.91 -6.25 3.32
N ASN A 136 -8.01 -7.21 3.10
CA ASN A 136 -6.86 -7.46 3.97
C ASN A 136 -5.89 -6.25 3.94
N ASN A 137 -5.66 -5.68 2.75
CA ASN A 137 -4.88 -4.45 2.59
C ASN A 137 -5.49 -3.26 3.35
N GLU A 138 -6.81 -3.08 3.29
CA GLU A 138 -7.50 -2.03 4.06
C GLU A 138 -7.25 -2.18 5.57
N GLU A 139 -7.28 -3.41 6.08
CA GLU A 139 -6.98 -3.71 7.48
C GLU A 139 -5.50 -3.42 7.81
N ALA A 140 -4.56 -3.87 6.98
CA ALA A 140 -3.13 -3.62 7.13
C ALA A 140 -2.78 -2.13 7.14
N LEU A 141 -3.37 -1.34 6.23
CA LEU A 141 -3.24 0.12 6.22
C LEU A 141 -3.75 0.77 7.50
N GLY A 142 -4.80 0.19 8.12
CA GLY A 142 -5.27 0.58 9.44
C GLY A 142 -4.20 0.40 10.52
N TYR A 143 -3.52 -0.75 10.55
CA TYR A 143 -2.40 -0.99 11.46
C TYR A 143 -1.20 -0.08 11.16
N VAL A 144 -0.84 0.13 9.89
CA VAL A 144 0.22 1.09 9.49
C VAL A 144 -0.10 2.50 10.01
N LYS A 145 -1.34 2.95 9.84
CA LYS A 145 -1.80 4.24 10.37
C LYS A 145 -1.64 4.31 11.89
N ASN A 146 -1.95 3.24 12.62
CA ASN A 146 -1.77 3.19 14.07
C ASN A 146 -0.29 3.29 14.44
N ILE A 147 0.57 2.50 13.79
CA ILE A 147 2.02 2.48 14.02
C ILE A 147 2.66 3.86 13.80
N LEU A 148 2.27 4.57 12.74
CA LEU A 148 2.76 5.93 12.43
C LEU A 148 2.37 6.97 13.49
N ASN A 149 1.33 6.71 14.28
CA ASN A 149 0.83 7.60 15.32
C ASN A 149 1.14 7.12 16.75
N GLU A 150 1.71 5.93 16.92
CA GLU A 150 1.95 5.30 18.21
C GLU A 150 3.35 5.66 18.77
N THR A 151 3.44 5.69 20.10
CA THR A 151 4.68 5.93 20.84
C THR A 151 5.07 4.77 21.74
N ASP A 152 4.14 3.86 22.03
CA ASP A 152 4.39 2.62 22.76
C ASP A 152 4.90 1.52 21.82
N LEU A 153 6.21 1.22 21.93
CA LEU A 153 6.87 0.16 21.18
C LEU A 153 6.23 -1.22 21.35
N SER A 154 5.54 -1.49 22.46
CA SER A 154 4.85 -2.76 22.70
C SER A 154 3.63 -2.90 21.80
N ARG A 155 2.86 -1.81 21.66
CA ARG A 155 1.69 -1.76 20.77
C ARG A 155 2.11 -1.78 19.31
N MET A 156 3.15 -1.02 18.95
CA MET A 156 3.72 -1.09 17.60
C MET A 156 4.12 -2.53 17.23
N ARG A 157 4.71 -3.28 18.17
CA ARG A 157 5.08 -4.68 17.94
C ARG A 157 3.87 -5.58 17.73
N GLU A 158 2.77 -5.32 18.43
CA GLU A 158 1.52 -6.05 18.24
C GLU A 158 0.92 -5.78 16.87
N ASP A 159 0.83 -4.51 16.47
CA ASP A 159 0.33 -4.12 15.14
C ASP A 159 1.21 -4.68 14.01
N ARG A 160 2.55 -4.65 14.15
CA ARG A 160 3.48 -5.30 13.21
C ARG A 160 3.19 -6.79 13.02
N LYS A 161 3.00 -7.51 14.13
CA LYS A 161 2.67 -8.94 14.08
C LYS A 161 1.31 -9.20 13.43
N ASN A 162 0.38 -8.26 13.51
CA ASN A 162 -0.91 -8.39 12.83
C ASN A 162 -0.75 -8.16 11.32
N ILE A 163 0.10 -7.23 10.89
CA ILE A 163 0.45 -7.02 9.47
C ILE A 163 1.12 -8.28 8.90
N GLU A 164 2.13 -8.84 9.58
CA GLU A 164 2.83 -10.07 9.17
C GLU A 164 1.84 -11.23 8.92
N LYS A 165 0.88 -11.46 9.83
CA LYS A 165 -0.14 -12.50 9.63
C LYS A 165 -1.08 -12.23 8.44
N ILE A 166 -1.34 -10.96 8.16
CA ILE A 166 -2.20 -10.57 7.03
C ILE A 166 -1.45 -10.83 5.73
N GLU A 167 -0.18 -10.49 5.66
CA GLU A 167 0.71 -10.78 4.53
C GLU A 167 0.76 -12.29 4.25
N GLU A 168 1.03 -13.13 5.26
CA GLU A 168 1.04 -14.59 5.11
C GLU A 168 -0.27 -15.14 4.52
N ASN A 169 -1.41 -14.60 4.96
CA ASN A 169 -2.72 -14.99 4.45
C ASN A 169 -2.98 -14.49 3.01
N VAL A 170 -2.47 -13.30 2.66
CA VAL A 170 -2.57 -12.76 1.29
C VAL A 170 -1.69 -13.56 0.33
N ASP A 171 -0.51 -13.99 0.78
CA ASP A 171 0.39 -14.89 0.06
C ASP A 171 -0.32 -16.20 -0.34
N GLU A 172 -1.02 -16.83 0.61
CA GLU A 172 -1.82 -18.03 0.33
C GLU A 172 -2.94 -17.75 -0.70
N ILE A 173 -3.58 -16.58 -0.63
CA ILE A 173 -4.61 -16.18 -1.58
C ILE A 173 -4.00 -15.97 -2.98
N LYS A 174 -2.87 -15.25 -3.07
CA LYS A 174 -2.11 -15.04 -4.32
C LYS A 174 -1.77 -16.37 -4.97
N ASP A 175 -1.15 -17.27 -4.22
CA ASP A 175 -0.76 -18.59 -4.72
C ASP A 175 -1.98 -19.36 -5.24
N SER A 176 -3.12 -19.31 -4.53
CA SER A 176 -4.35 -19.95 -4.98
C SER A 176 -4.89 -19.39 -6.31
N ILE A 177 -4.70 -18.09 -6.56
CA ILE A 177 -5.09 -17.43 -7.81
C ILE A 177 -4.16 -17.86 -8.93
N ILE A 178 -2.85 -17.80 -8.71
CA ILE A 178 -1.84 -18.20 -9.70
C ILE A 178 -2.05 -19.66 -10.10
N ASP A 179 -2.17 -20.56 -9.13
CA ASP A 179 -2.49 -21.97 -9.35
C ASP A 179 -3.74 -22.16 -10.21
N TYR A 180 -4.80 -21.41 -9.90
CA TYR A 180 -6.06 -21.50 -10.61
C TYR A 180 -5.95 -21.03 -12.08
N ILE A 181 -5.21 -19.95 -12.32
CA ILE A 181 -4.97 -19.41 -13.66
C ILE A 181 -4.14 -20.40 -14.48
N TYR A 182 -3.08 -20.97 -13.92
CA TYR A 182 -2.26 -21.99 -14.59
C TYR A 182 -3.05 -23.27 -14.91
N LYS A 183 -3.87 -23.76 -13.96
CA LYS A 183 -4.75 -24.93 -14.14
C LYS A 183 -5.78 -24.72 -15.25
N ASN A 184 -6.16 -23.48 -15.54
CA ASN A 184 -7.12 -23.13 -16.58
C ASN A 184 -6.47 -22.41 -17.77
N SER A 185 -5.15 -22.47 -17.93
CA SER A 185 -4.39 -21.79 -18.99
C SER A 185 -4.85 -22.13 -20.40
N ASN A 186 -5.43 -23.30 -20.62
CA ASN A 186 -6.00 -23.72 -21.91
C ASN A 186 -7.39 -23.14 -22.21
N LYS A 187 -8.02 -22.44 -21.25
CA LYS A 187 -9.37 -21.86 -21.36
C LYS A 187 -9.38 -20.34 -21.44
N ILE A 188 -8.22 -19.72 -21.30
CA ILE A 188 -8.06 -18.26 -21.29
C ILE A 188 -7.07 -17.82 -22.36
N SER A 189 -7.27 -16.62 -22.91
CA SER A 189 -6.23 -16.01 -23.73
C SER A 189 -5.02 -15.62 -22.88
N TYR A 190 -3.88 -15.44 -23.56
CA TYR A 190 -2.69 -14.89 -22.91
C TYR A 190 -2.95 -13.51 -22.29
N LEU A 191 -3.84 -12.69 -22.88
CA LEU A 191 -4.15 -11.38 -22.31
C LEU A 191 -4.87 -11.49 -20.97
N VAL A 192 -5.81 -12.43 -20.83
CA VAL A 192 -6.50 -12.70 -19.56
C VAL A 192 -5.51 -13.27 -18.54
N PHE A 193 -4.65 -14.20 -18.97
CA PHE A 193 -3.59 -14.74 -18.11
C PHE A 193 -2.70 -13.62 -17.56
N GLU A 194 -2.16 -12.77 -18.44
CA GLU A 194 -1.24 -11.69 -18.09
C GLU A 194 -1.91 -10.66 -17.17
N HIS A 195 -3.15 -10.28 -17.46
CA HIS A 195 -3.94 -9.36 -16.65
C HIS A 195 -4.09 -9.86 -15.22
N LEU A 196 -4.54 -11.11 -15.06
CA LEU A 196 -4.78 -11.68 -13.74
C LEU A 196 -3.47 -11.94 -12.99
N ASN A 197 -2.42 -12.41 -13.68
CA ASN A 197 -1.11 -12.64 -13.08
C ASN A 197 -0.49 -11.31 -12.59
N THR A 198 -0.55 -10.26 -13.41
CA THR A 198 -0.05 -8.93 -13.05
C THR A 198 -0.80 -8.36 -11.85
N LEU A 199 -2.13 -8.43 -11.84
CA LEU A 199 -2.92 -7.95 -10.70
C LEU A 199 -2.65 -8.73 -9.42
N ALA A 200 -2.47 -10.06 -9.49
CA ALA A 200 -2.15 -10.87 -8.32
C ALA A 200 -0.87 -10.37 -7.64
N HIS A 201 0.22 -10.21 -8.40
CA HIS A 201 1.48 -9.68 -7.87
C HIS A 201 1.36 -8.23 -7.40
N LYS A 202 0.66 -7.36 -8.15
CA LYS A 202 0.58 -5.93 -7.78
C LYS A 202 -0.26 -5.66 -6.56
N LEU A 203 -1.26 -6.48 -6.28
CA LEU A 203 -2.11 -6.35 -5.09
C LEU A 203 -1.44 -6.94 -3.85
N ASP A 204 -0.63 -7.97 -4.03
CA ASP A 204 0.24 -8.57 -3.01
C ASP A 204 1.34 -7.60 -2.58
N ASP A 205 2.04 -6.96 -3.55
CA ASP A 205 3.04 -5.92 -3.33
C ASP A 205 2.56 -4.76 -2.42
N LEU A 206 1.24 -4.57 -2.24
CA LEU A 206 0.67 -3.55 -1.34
C LEU A 206 0.81 -3.93 0.14
N LEU A 207 0.71 -5.22 0.46
CA LEU A 207 0.86 -5.74 1.82
C LEU A 207 2.34 -5.78 2.22
N ASP A 208 3.22 -6.15 1.28
CA ASP A 208 4.67 -6.08 1.46
C ASP A 208 5.10 -4.67 1.87
N ASP A 209 4.56 -3.64 1.21
CA ASP A 209 4.86 -2.25 1.59
C ASP A 209 4.33 -1.90 2.98
N CYS A 210 3.18 -2.45 3.39
CA CYS A 210 2.67 -2.25 4.74
C CYS A 210 3.62 -2.85 5.79
N GLU A 211 4.16 -4.04 5.53
CA GLU A 211 5.16 -4.67 6.38
C GLU A 211 6.44 -3.83 6.43
N ASP A 212 7.00 -3.47 5.27
CA ASP A 212 8.21 -2.66 5.13
C ASP A 212 8.09 -1.32 5.87
N ILE A 213 6.96 -0.62 5.73
CA ILE A 213 6.67 0.61 6.47
C ILE A 213 6.69 0.34 7.96
N SER A 214 6.00 -0.71 8.41
CA SER A 214 5.89 -1.05 9.82
C SER A 214 7.27 -1.31 10.45
N ASP A 215 8.16 -1.95 9.70
CA ASP A 215 9.52 -2.29 10.06
C ASP A 215 10.46 -1.09 10.11
N LEU A 216 10.35 -0.21 9.11
CA LEU A 216 11.08 1.05 9.05
C LEU A 216 10.69 1.97 10.22
N VAL A 217 9.38 2.16 10.46
CA VAL A 217 8.90 2.99 11.58
C VAL A 217 9.38 2.44 12.91
N PHE A 218 9.34 1.12 13.10
CA PHE A 218 9.81 0.50 14.34
C PHE A 218 11.32 0.68 14.54
N THR A 219 12.12 0.52 13.48
CA THR A 219 13.56 0.78 13.48
C THR A 219 13.89 2.24 13.82
N ILE A 220 13.17 3.18 13.22
CA ILE A 220 13.29 4.61 13.53
C ILE A 220 12.97 4.86 15.01
N MET A 221 11.86 4.33 15.50
CA MET A 221 11.41 4.55 16.88
C MET A 221 12.35 3.94 17.92
N LEU A 222 12.94 2.78 17.65
CA LEU A 222 14.01 2.22 18.49
C LEU A 222 15.22 3.13 18.56
N SER A 223 15.63 3.70 17.41
CA SER A 223 16.80 4.59 17.31
C SER A 223 16.58 5.94 18.01
N VAL A 224 15.34 6.43 18.04
CA VAL A 224 14.97 7.69 18.71
C VAL A 224 14.82 7.51 20.23
N THR A 225 14.42 6.31 20.67
CA THR A 225 14.15 6.00 22.09
C THR A 225 15.39 5.50 22.85
N SER A 226 16.42 5.03 22.14
CA SER A 226 17.72 4.65 22.72
C SER A 226 18.64 5.85 23.01
#